data_AF-A0A6L3X8C3-F1
#
_entry.id   AF-A0A6L3X8C3-F1
#
_cell.length_a   1.000
_cell.length_b   1.000
_cell.length_c   1.000
_cell.angle_alpha   90.00
_cell.angle_beta   90.00
_cell.angle_gamma   90.00
#
_symmetry.space_group_name_H-M   'P 1'
#
loop_
_entity.id
_entity.type
_entity.pdbx_description
1 polymer ?
#
loop_
_entity_poly.entity_id
_entity_poly.type
_entity_poly.pdbx_seq_one_letter_code
_entity_poly.pdbx_strand_id
1 'polypeptide(L)'
;MATLTTTQTSPSLLGGVVIIGGTIIGAGMFSLPVVMSGAWFFWSLAALVFTWFCMLHSGLMILEANLNYRIGSSFDTITRDLLGKGWNLVNGLSIAFVLYILTYAYISASGSILHHTFSEMSLNVPARLAGLCFALGVAFIVWMSTKAVSRMTALVLGAKVITFFLTFGSLLGHVTPATLFNVAEVNTSYTPYL
;
A
#
# COMPACT_ATOMS: atom_id res chain seq x y z
N MET A 1 -12.25 -48.31 7.19
CA MET A 1 -11.14 -47.36 6.97
C MET A 1 -11.75 -46.18 6.21
N ALA A 2 -12.10 -45.10 6.91
CA ALA A 2 -12.85 -43.98 6.33
C ALA A 2 -11.90 -43.04 5.57
N THR A 3 -12.04 -42.99 4.26
CA THR A 3 -11.30 -42.10 3.37
C THR A 3 -11.84 -40.67 3.57
N LEU A 4 -11.15 -39.88 4.39
CA LEU A 4 -11.40 -38.44 4.49
C LEU A 4 -10.85 -37.78 3.22
N THR A 5 -11.73 -37.53 2.25
CA THR A 5 -11.46 -36.64 1.12
C THR A 5 -11.36 -35.21 1.64
N THR A 6 -10.17 -34.81 2.08
CA THR A 6 -9.87 -33.38 2.26
C THR A 6 -9.88 -32.76 0.88
N THR A 7 -10.97 -32.10 0.51
CA THR A 7 -11.04 -31.24 -0.66
C THR A 7 -10.05 -30.09 -0.41
N GLN A 8 -8.80 -30.29 -0.81
CA GLN A 8 -7.79 -29.24 -0.86
C GLN A 8 -8.22 -28.30 -1.98
N THR A 9 -9.05 -27.31 -1.64
CA THR A 9 -9.30 -26.19 -2.53
C THR A 9 -7.98 -25.47 -2.71
N SER A 10 -7.35 -25.68 -3.87
CA SER A 10 -6.20 -24.89 -4.29
C SER A 10 -6.56 -23.40 -4.14
N PRO A 11 -5.73 -22.60 -3.45
CA PRO A 11 -6.01 -21.18 -3.33
C PRO A 11 -6.15 -20.59 -4.73
N SER A 12 -7.28 -19.94 -4.98
CA SER A 12 -7.59 -19.31 -6.27
C SER A 12 -6.53 -18.26 -6.59
N LEU A 13 -5.94 -18.33 -7.79
CA LEU A 13 -4.98 -17.36 -8.33
C LEU A 13 -5.57 -15.94 -8.27
N LEU A 14 -6.85 -15.80 -8.63
CA LEU A 14 -7.61 -14.56 -8.52
C LEU A 14 -7.72 -14.09 -7.07
N GLY A 15 -7.95 -15.01 -6.12
CA GLY A 15 -7.96 -14.67 -4.69
C GLY A 15 -6.61 -14.12 -4.21
N GLY A 16 -5.51 -14.73 -4.64
CA GLY A 16 -4.15 -14.25 -4.36
C GLY A 16 -3.88 -12.87 -4.95
N VAL A 17 -4.22 -12.66 -6.23
CA VAL A 17 -4.07 -11.38 -6.93
C VAL A 17 -4.87 -10.27 -6.24
N VAL A 18 -6.12 -10.56 -5.85
CA VAL A 18 -6.99 -9.60 -5.17
C VAL A 18 -6.41 -9.21 -3.79
N ILE A 19 -5.93 -10.18 -3.01
CA ILE A 19 -5.31 -9.89 -1.70
C ILE A 19 -4.04 -9.05 -1.86
N ILE A 20 -3.13 -9.45 -2.74
CA ILE A 20 -1.87 -8.72 -2.97
C ILE A 20 -2.17 -7.32 -3.51
N GLY A 21 -2.98 -7.21 -4.56
CA GLY A 21 -3.39 -5.94 -5.14
C GLY A 21 -4.04 -5.01 -4.11
N GLY A 22 -4.89 -5.55 -3.24
CA GLY A 22 -5.54 -4.74 -2.21
C GLY A 22 -4.65 -4.26 -1.07
N THR A 23 -3.56 -4.96 -0.81
CA THR A 23 -2.53 -4.50 0.13
C THR A 23 -1.61 -3.43 -0.47
N ILE A 24 -1.38 -3.48 -1.79
CA ILE A 24 -0.55 -2.49 -2.50
C ILE A 24 -1.30 -1.16 -2.67
N ILE A 25 -2.61 -1.22 -2.96
CA ILE A 25 -3.45 -0.01 -3.06
C ILE A 25 -3.68 0.57 -1.66
N GLY A 26 -2.85 1.54 -1.29
CA GLY A 26 -2.85 2.19 0.02
C GLY A 26 -3.24 3.66 0.02
N ALA A 27 -3.24 4.27 1.20
CA ALA A 27 -3.49 5.71 1.37
C ALA A 27 -2.51 6.58 0.55
N GLY A 28 -1.28 6.08 0.34
CA GLY A 28 -0.27 6.72 -0.49
C GLY A 28 -0.69 6.96 -1.94
N MET A 29 -1.57 6.13 -2.50
CA MET A 29 -1.96 6.24 -3.91
C MET A 29 -2.68 7.56 -4.22
N PHE A 30 -3.44 8.11 -3.27
CA PHE A 30 -4.13 9.39 -3.44
C PHE A 30 -3.25 10.59 -3.09
N SER A 31 -2.31 10.43 -2.15
CA SER A 31 -1.43 11.53 -1.75
C SER A 31 -0.28 11.74 -2.72
N LEU A 32 0.29 10.68 -3.31
CA LEU A 32 1.47 10.77 -4.17
C LEU A 32 1.28 11.72 -5.37
N PRO A 33 0.16 11.69 -6.12
CA PRO A 33 -0.08 12.65 -7.20
C PRO A 33 -0.10 14.10 -6.71
N VAL A 34 -0.63 14.35 -5.51
CA VAL A 34 -0.69 15.69 -4.91
C VAL A 34 0.72 16.18 -4.57
N VAL A 35 1.57 15.34 -3.98
CA VAL A 35 2.97 15.73 -3.67
C VAL A 35 3.80 15.89 -4.95
N MET A 36 3.51 15.08 -5.98
CA MET A 36 4.16 15.16 -7.30
C MET A 36 3.66 16.31 -8.15
N SER A 37 2.56 16.98 -7.79
CA SER A 37 2.08 18.18 -8.51
C SER A 37 3.06 19.35 -8.46
N GLY A 38 3.96 19.36 -7.47
CA GLY A 38 5.06 20.32 -7.40
C GLY A 38 6.20 20.03 -8.39
N ALA A 39 6.32 18.79 -8.88
CA ALA A 39 7.27 18.41 -9.91
C ALA A 39 6.62 18.48 -11.30
N TRP A 40 7.41 18.74 -12.34
CA TRP A 40 6.90 18.80 -13.70
C TRP A 40 6.24 17.48 -14.12
N PHE A 41 5.15 17.54 -14.89
CA PHE A 41 4.36 16.38 -15.29
C PHE A 41 5.22 15.24 -15.88
N PHE A 42 6.17 15.58 -16.77
CA PHE A 42 7.04 14.57 -17.39
C PHE A 42 8.05 13.95 -16.42
N TRP A 43 8.59 14.72 -15.47
CA TRP A 43 9.46 14.19 -14.42
C TRP A 43 8.70 13.24 -13.51
N SER A 44 7.47 13.60 -13.17
CA SER A 44 6.56 12.78 -12.39
C SER A 44 6.20 11.48 -13.12
N LEU A 45 5.92 11.54 -14.42
CA LEU A 45 5.67 10.36 -15.25
C LEU A 45 6.90 9.46 -15.37
N ALA A 46 8.08 10.04 -15.56
CA ALA A 46 9.34 9.30 -15.65
C ALA A 46 9.65 8.56 -14.34
N ALA A 47 9.48 9.23 -13.19
CA ALA A 47 9.63 8.60 -11.88
C ALA A 47 8.64 7.46 -11.65
N LEU A 48 7.39 7.61 -12.10
CA LEU A 48 6.37 6.57 -12.03
C LEU A 48 6.78 5.34 -12.87
N VAL A 49 7.18 5.54 -14.13
CA VAL A 49 7.60 4.45 -15.01
C VAL A 49 8.85 3.74 -14.48
N PHE A 50 9.83 4.51 -13.99
CA PHE A 50 11.05 3.96 -13.41
C PHE A 50 10.77 3.12 -12.15
N THR A 51 10.00 3.66 -11.20
CA THR A 51 9.65 2.94 -9.97
C THR A 51 8.79 1.71 -10.25
N TRP A 52 7.85 1.80 -11.18
CA TRP A 52 7.07 0.65 -11.65
C TRP A 52 7.96 -0.44 -12.23
N PHE A 53 8.91 -0.08 -13.10
CA PHE A 53 9.85 -1.02 -13.70
C PHE A 53 10.71 -1.72 -12.63
N CYS A 54 11.27 -0.96 -11.69
CA CYS A 54 12.03 -1.52 -10.57
C CYS A 54 11.19 -2.48 -9.72
N MET A 55 9.98 -2.08 -9.31
CA MET A 55 9.09 -2.93 -8.51
C MET A 55 8.67 -4.20 -9.25
N LEU A 56 8.37 -4.10 -10.55
CA LEU A 56 8.03 -5.26 -11.38
C LEU A 56 9.18 -6.26 -11.44
N HIS A 57 10.39 -5.78 -11.72
CA HIS A 57 11.57 -6.63 -11.83
C HIS A 57 11.94 -7.30 -10.50
N SER A 58 11.90 -6.55 -9.39
CA SER A 58 12.10 -7.12 -8.06
C SER A 58 11.03 -8.15 -7.70
N GLY A 59 9.76 -7.91 -8.09
CA GLY A 59 8.67 -8.86 -7.88
C GLY A 59 8.86 -10.17 -8.65
N LEU A 60 9.33 -10.08 -9.90
CA LEU A 60 9.65 -11.27 -10.71
C LEU A 60 10.80 -12.09 -10.12
N MET A 61 11.87 -11.44 -9.65
CA MET A 61 12.97 -12.12 -8.96
C MET A 61 12.52 -12.85 -7.69
N ILE A 62 11.67 -12.21 -6.88
CA ILE A 62 11.10 -12.82 -5.67
C ILE A 62 10.18 -13.98 -6.04
N LEU A 63 9.40 -13.87 -7.11
CA LEU A 63 8.53 -14.95 -7.60
C LEU A 63 9.35 -16.16 -8.02
N GLU A 64 10.41 -15.96 -8.81
CA GLU A 64 11.31 -17.03 -9.25
C GLU A 64 11.98 -17.72 -8.05
N ALA A 65 12.45 -16.94 -7.07
CA ALA A 65 12.97 -17.50 -5.83
C ALA A 65 11.90 -18.33 -5.11
N ASN A 66 10.68 -17.82 -4.91
CA ASN A 66 9.61 -18.54 -4.22
C ASN A 66 9.21 -19.85 -4.92
N LEU A 67 9.21 -19.91 -6.25
CA LEU A 67 8.87 -21.11 -7.02
C LEU A 67 9.89 -22.25 -6.84
N ASN A 68 11.13 -21.94 -6.47
CA ASN A 68 12.18 -22.92 -6.20
C ASN A 68 12.10 -23.51 -4.78
N TYR A 69 11.20 -23.03 -3.93
CA TYR A 69 11.03 -23.49 -2.55
C TYR A 69 9.71 -24.24 -2.33
N ARG A 70 9.68 -25.09 -1.29
CA ARG A 70 8.45 -25.75 -0.87
C ARG A 70 7.40 -24.73 -0.42
N ILE A 71 6.14 -25.04 -0.74
CA ILE A 71 4.96 -24.26 -0.35
C ILE A 71 4.94 -24.10 1.18
N GLY A 72 4.90 -22.85 1.65
CA GLY A 72 4.95 -22.51 3.07
C GLY A 72 6.33 -22.13 3.60
N SER A 73 7.37 -22.12 2.75
CA SER A 73 8.67 -21.54 3.11
C SER A 73 8.53 -20.05 3.42
N SER A 74 9.08 -19.60 4.54
CA SER A 74 9.03 -18.18 4.93
C SER A 74 10.09 -17.38 4.19
N PHE A 75 9.88 -16.07 4.05
CA PHE A 75 10.85 -15.17 3.44
C PHE A 75 12.22 -15.21 4.14
N ASP A 76 12.21 -15.44 5.47
CA ASP A 76 13.39 -15.72 6.28
C ASP A 76 14.16 -16.97 5.80
N THR A 77 13.45 -18.08 5.57
CA THR A 77 14.04 -19.34 5.08
C THR A 77 14.67 -19.14 3.69
N ILE A 78 13.97 -18.47 2.78
CA ILE A 78 14.47 -18.20 1.42
C ILE A 78 15.74 -17.35 1.47
N THR A 79 15.72 -16.27 2.26
CA THR A 79 16.86 -15.35 2.37
C THR A 79 18.06 -16.02 3.02
N ARG A 80 17.82 -16.82 4.08
CA ARG A 80 18.87 -17.55 4.77
C ARG A 80 19.54 -18.60 3.90
N ASP A 81 18.78 -19.27 3.04
CA ASP A 81 19.30 -20.31 2.16
C ASP A 81 20.02 -19.73 0.92
N LEU A 82 19.57 -18.59 0.37
CA LEU A 82 20.25 -17.92 -0.75
C LEU A 82 21.46 -17.07 -0.33
N LEU A 83 21.34 -16.27 0.73
CA LEU A 83 22.34 -15.25 1.12
C LEU A 83 23.09 -15.59 2.42
N GLY A 84 22.63 -16.55 3.22
CA GLY A 84 23.24 -16.93 4.49
C GLY A 84 22.72 -16.17 5.72
N LYS A 85 23.18 -16.57 6.91
CA LYS A 85 22.65 -16.10 8.20
C LYS A 85 22.83 -14.60 8.46
N GLY A 86 23.96 -14.02 8.06
CA GLY A 86 24.25 -12.59 8.28
C GLY A 86 23.29 -11.68 7.52
N TRP A 87 23.14 -11.94 6.22
CA TRP A 87 22.22 -11.22 5.36
C TRP A 87 20.75 -11.44 5.72
N ASN A 88 20.41 -12.63 6.21
CA ASN A 88 19.06 -12.90 6.70
C ASN A 88 18.67 -11.99 7.88
N LEU A 89 19.59 -11.74 8.81
CA LEU A 89 19.34 -10.81 9.93
C LEU A 89 19.12 -9.37 9.43
N VAL A 90 19.96 -8.91 8.50
CA VAL A 90 19.83 -7.57 7.91
C VAL A 90 18.49 -7.43 7.16
N ASN A 91 18.10 -8.44 6.40
CA ASN A 91 16.82 -8.46 5.68
C ASN A 91 15.64 -8.47 6.66
N GLY A 92 15.68 -9.30 7.71
CA GLY A 92 14.65 -9.35 8.73
C GLY A 92 14.47 -8.01 9.46
N LEU A 93 15.58 -7.36 9.82
CA LEU A 93 15.57 -6.01 10.39
C LEU A 93 15.01 -4.97 9.42
N SER A 94 15.37 -5.05 8.14
CA SER A 94 14.89 -4.15 7.10
C SER A 94 13.37 -4.27 6.92
N ILE A 95 12.85 -5.49 6.83
CA ILE A 95 11.41 -5.76 6.71
C ILE A 95 10.67 -5.26 7.96
N ALA A 96 11.17 -5.54 9.15
CA ALA A 96 10.57 -5.06 10.40
C ALA A 96 10.53 -3.53 10.47
N PHE A 97 11.61 -2.87 10.06
CA PHE A 97 11.69 -1.41 10.01
C PHE A 97 10.70 -0.80 9.01
N VAL A 98 10.60 -1.36 7.80
CA VAL A 98 9.62 -0.91 6.79
C VAL A 98 8.19 -1.10 7.27
N LEU A 99 7.87 -2.27 7.84
CA LEU A 99 6.54 -2.53 8.42
C LEU A 99 6.22 -1.58 9.56
N TYR A 100 7.20 -1.24 10.40
CA TYR A 100 7.03 -0.28 11.48
C TYR A 100 6.70 1.12 10.96
N ILE A 101 7.49 1.65 10.02
CA ILE A 101 7.24 2.97 9.43
C ILE A 101 5.90 3.00 8.70
N LEU A 102 5.57 1.94 7.97
CA LEU A 102 4.30 1.84 7.25
C LEU A 102 3.13 1.88 8.23
N THR A 103 3.21 1.11 9.33
CA THR A 103 2.19 1.10 10.39
C THR A 103 2.05 2.50 11.01
N TYR A 104 3.17 3.15 11.34
CA TYR A 104 3.16 4.51 11.85
C TYR A 104 2.51 5.50 10.89
N ALA A 105 2.86 5.44 9.60
CA ALA A 105 2.27 6.29 8.58
C ALA A 105 0.75 6.11 8.48
N TYR A 106 0.26 4.87 8.54
CA TYR A 106 -1.18 4.59 8.53
C TYR A 106 -1.89 5.11 9.79
N ILE A 107 -1.31 4.96 10.97
CA ILE A 107 -1.89 5.49 12.22
C ILE A 107 -1.92 7.02 12.19
N SER A 108 -0.82 7.64 11.75
CA SER A 108 -0.69 9.10 11.64
C SER A 108 -1.70 9.69 10.64
N ALA A 109 -1.77 9.11 9.44
CA ALA A 109 -2.71 9.54 8.40
C ALA A 109 -4.17 9.33 8.83
N SER A 110 -4.49 8.19 9.45
CA SER A 110 -5.86 7.94 9.93
C SER A 110 -6.24 8.90 11.06
N GLY A 111 -5.29 9.24 11.94
CA GLY A 111 -5.47 10.20 13.01
C GLY A 111 -5.76 11.62 12.51
N SER A 112 -5.10 12.08 11.44
CA SER A 112 -5.38 13.39 10.84
C SER A 112 -6.74 13.44 10.14
N ILE A 113 -7.10 12.37 9.42
CA ILE A 113 -8.42 12.25 8.77
C ILE A 113 -9.54 12.26 9.81
N LEU A 114 -9.43 11.45 10.87
CA LEU A 114 -10.42 11.42 11.95
C LEU A 114 -10.51 12.74 12.71
N HIS A 115 -9.37 13.42 12.93
CA HIS A 115 -9.38 14.75 13.54
C HIS A 115 -10.19 15.74 12.71
N HIS A 116 -10.00 15.77 11.39
CA HIS A 116 -10.77 16.63 10.49
C HIS A 116 -12.26 16.31 10.55
N THR A 117 -12.62 15.02 10.46
CA THR A 117 -14.03 14.58 10.56
C THR A 117 -14.67 14.94 11.89
N PHE A 118 -13.98 14.78 13.02
CA PHE A 118 -14.51 15.17 14.33
C PHE A 118 -14.61 16.69 14.49
N SER A 119 -13.68 17.45 13.90
CA SER A 119 -13.74 18.91 13.92
C SER A 119 -14.96 19.44 13.17
N GLU A 120 -15.35 18.83 12.05
CA GLU A 120 -16.59 19.14 11.33
C GLU A 120 -17.84 18.80 12.16
N MET A 121 -17.76 17.79 13.02
CA MET A 121 -18.79 17.42 13.98
C MET A 121 -18.74 18.21 15.31
N SER A 122 -17.96 19.29 15.39
CA SER A 122 -17.77 20.12 16.58
C SER A 122 -17.12 19.42 17.79
N LEU A 123 -16.45 18.27 17.59
CA LEU A 123 -15.68 17.55 18.61
C LEU A 123 -14.19 17.80 18.41
N ASN A 124 -13.58 18.60 19.28
CA ASN A 124 -12.15 18.92 19.19
C ASN A 124 -11.28 17.82 19.82
N VAL A 125 -11.17 16.68 19.14
CA VAL A 125 -10.32 15.55 19.56
C VAL A 125 -8.94 15.71 18.93
N PRO A 126 -7.83 15.76 19.70
CA PRO A 126 -6.50 15.89 19.12
C PRO A 126 -6.13 14.69 18.23
N ALA A 127 -5.47 14.93 17.09
CA ALA A 127 -5.12 13.90 16.10
C ALA A 127 -4.34 12.70 16.68
N ARG A 128 -3.50 12.94 17.69
CA ARG A 128 -2.78 11.86 18.40
C ARG A 128 -3.71 10.90 19.12
N LEU A 129 -4.74 11.43 19.78
CA LEU A 129 -5.73 10.63 20.49
C LEU A 129 -6.63 9.89 19.50
N ALA A 130 -7.06 10.57 18.42
CA ALA A 130 -7.82 9.95 17.34
C ALA A 130 -7.06 8.78 16.69
N GLY A 131 -5.77 8.97 16.39
CA GLY A 131 -4.90 7.93 15.85
C GLY A 131 -4.70 6.77 16.82
N LEU A 132 -4.51 7.04 18.12
CA LEU A 132 -4.36 6.00 19.14
C LEU A 132 -5.64 5.19 19.33
N CYS A 133 -6.80 5.84 19.41
CA CYS A 133 -8.10 5.16 19.47
C CYS A 133 -8.36 4.31 18.23
N PHE A 134 -8.02 4.82 17.04
CA PHE A 134 -8.11 4.07 15.80
C PHE A 134 -7.20 2.83 15.81
N ALA A 135 -5.94 2.99 16.22
CA ALA A 135 -4.98 1.90 16.31
C ALA A 135 -5.45 0.81 17.28
N LEU A 136 -5.96 1.20 18.45
CA LEU A 136 -6.52 0.26 19.42
C LEU A 136 -7.76 -0.46 18.88
N GLY A 137 -8.64 0.25 18.16
CA GLY A 137 -9.81 -0.36 17.53
C GLY A 137 -9.43 -1.41 16.48
N VAL A 138 -8.49 -1.09 15.59
CA VAL A 138 -7.99 -2.04 14.58
C VAL A 138 -7.26 -3.21 15.26
N ALA A 139 -6.43 -2.95 16.26
CA ALA A 139 -5.73 -3.99 17.01
C ALA A 139 -6.69 -4.96 17.70
N PHE A 140 -7.77 -4.44 18.29
CA PHE A 140 -8.82 -5.25 18.91
C PHE A 140 -9.54 -6.14 17.88
N ILE A 141 -9.88 -5.60 16.71
CA ILE A 141 -10.51 -6.37 15.62
C ILE A 141 -9.59 -7.51 15.16
N VAL A 142 -8.29 -7.22 15.00
CA VAL A 142 -7.29 -8.22 14.61
C VAL A 142 -7.13 -9.29 15.68
N TRP A 143 -7.16 -8.91 16.95
CA TRP A 143 -7.08 -9.84 18.08
C TRP A 143 -8.28 -10.80 18.14
N MET A 144 -9.49 -10.31 17.86
CA MET A 144 -10.71 -11.11 17.98
C MET A 144 -10.85 -12.16 16.87
N SER A 145 -10.52 -11.84 15.61
CA SER A 145 -10.58 -12.84 14.53
C SER A 145 -9.83 -12.45 13.25
N THR A 146 -8.83 -13.22 12.88
CA THR A 146 -8.14 -13.11 11.58
C THR A 146 -9.04 -13.45 10.38
N LYS A 147 -10.07 -14.29 10.55
CA LYS A 147 -11.05 -14.58 9.49
C LYS A 147 -11.95 -13.37 9.20
N ALA A 148 -12.33 -12.60 10.22
CA ALA A 148 -13.10 -11.38 10.05
C ALA A 148 -12.28 -10.30 9.35
N VAL A 149 -11.01 -10.13 9.73
CA VAL A 149 -10.07 -9.20 9.08
C VAL A 149 -9.95 -9.50 7.58
N SER A 150 -9.78 -10.76 7.20
CA SER A 150 -9.65 -11.14 5.78
C SER A 150 -10.88 -10.75 4.95
N ARG A 151 -12.09 -10.96 5.48
CA ARG A 151 -13.33 -10.55 4.79
C ARG A 151 -13.49 -9.03 4.73
N MET A 152 -13.17 -8.34 5.82
CA MET A 152 -13.24 -6.89 5.90
C MET A 152 -12.27 -6.23 4.91
N THR A 153 -11.04 -6.74 4.80
CA THR A 153 -10.05 -6.28 3.81
C THR A 153 -10.57 -6.42 2.38
N ALA A 154 -11.23 -7.54 2.04
CA ALA A 154 -11.80 -7.74 0.71
C ALA A 154 -12.93 -6.73 0.40
N LEU A 155 -13.79 -6.43 1.38
CA LEU A 155 -14.84 -5.41 1.25
C LEU A 155 -14.24 -4.01 1.07
N VAL A 156 -13.26 -3.64 1.90
CA VAL A 156 -12.56 -2.36 1.81
C VAL A 156 -11.83 -2.21 0.48
N LEU A 157 -11.27 -3.29 -0.05
CA LEU A 157 -10.69 -3.30 -1.40
C LEU A 157 -11.72 -2.99 -2.48
N GLY A 158 -12.90 -3.62 -2.41
CA GLY A 158 -13.99 -3.32 -3.33
C GLY A 158 -14.38 -1.83 -3.28
N ALA A 159 -14.51 -1.27 -2.07
CA ALA A 159 -14.78 0.15 -1.86
C ALA A 159 -13.67 1.04 -2.46
N LYS A 160 -12.39 0.72 -2.22
CA LYS A 160 -11.24 1.45 -2.78
C LYS A 160 -11.31 1.53 -4.31
N VAL A 161 -11.58 0.41 -4.98
CA VAL A 161 -11.68 0.36 -6.44
C VAL A 161 -12.84 1.23 -6.95
N ILE A 162 -14.02 1.15 -6.32
CA ILE A 162 -15.16 1.99 -6.70
C ILE A 162 -14.81 3.48 -6.51
N THR A 163 -14.26 3.87 -5.36
CA THR A 163 -13.88 5.26 -5.10
C THR A 163 -12.79 5.76 -6.04
N PHE A 164 -11.88 4.89 -6.48
CA PHE A 164 -10.85 5.24 -7.46
C PHE A 164 -11.48 5.67 -8.78
N PHE A 165 -12.37 4.85 -9.35
CA PHE A 165 -13.02 5.17 -10.62
C PHE A 165 -13.90 6.42 -10.52
N LEU A 166 -14.61 6.61 -9.40
CA LEU A 166 -15.41 7.82 -9.19
C LEU A 166 -14.52 9.07 -9.12
N THR A 167 -13.43 9.02 -8.34
CA THR A 167 -12.55 10.17 -8.13
C THR A 167 -11.81 10.52 -9.42
N PHE A 168 -11.07 9.58 -10.02
CA PHE A 168 -10.28 9.84 -11.22
C PHE A 168 -11.14 10.01 -12.47
N GLY A 169 -12.29 9.34 -12.55
CA GLY A 169 -13.26 9.56 -13.63
C GLY A 169 -13.79 11.00 -13.63
N SER A 170 -14.08 11.56 -12.46
CA SER A 170 -14.54 12.95 -12.34
C SER A 170 -13.44 13.98 -12.67
N LEU A 171 -12.19 13.67 -12.31
CA LEU A 171 -11.03 14.53 -12.58
C LEU A 171 -10.65 14.56 -14.07
N LEU A 172 -10.96 13.51 -14.85
CA LEU A 172 -10.62 13.44 -16.27
C LEU A 172 -11.22 14.60 -17.09
N GLY A 173 -12.42 15.06 -16.72
CA GLY A 173 -13.10 16.20 -17.34
C GLY A 173 -12.50 17.58 -16.99
N HIS A 174 -11.61 17.65 -16.00
CA HIS A 174 -11.00 18.89 -15.51
C HIS A 174 -9.52 19.04 -15.93
N VAL A 175 -9.00 18.14 -16.77
CA VAL A 175 -7.61 18.19 -17.23
C VAL A 175 -7.42 19.40 -18.14
N THR A 176 -6.54 20.33 -17.75
CA THR A 176 -6.20 21.52 -18.54
C THR A 176 -4.80 21.35 -19.17
N PRO A 177 -4.67 21.24 -20.50
CA PRO A 177 -3.37 21.04 -21.16
C PRO A 177 -2.36 22.16 -20.90
N ALA A 178 -2.84 23.39 -20.70
CA ALA A 178 -1.98 24.55 -20.44
C ALA A 178 -1.19 24.43 -19.11
N THR A 179 -1.81 23.85 -18.07
CA THR A 179 -1.12 23.58 -16.79
C THR A 179 -0.26 22.32 -16.89
N LEU A 180 -0.72 21.30 -17.62
CA LEU A 180 -0.04 20.03 -17.79
C LEU A 180 1.34 20.17 -18.47
N PHE A 181 1.40 20.96 -19.55
CA PHE A 181 2.63 21.17 -20.33
C PHE A 181 3.50 22.32 -19.80
N ASN A 182 3.08 22.97 -18.72
CA ASN A 182 3.71 24.18 -18.14
C ASN A 182 4.10 25.21 -19.22
N VAL A 183 3.14 25.58 -20.07
CA VAL A 183 3.38 26.53 -21.18
C VAL A 183 3.23 27.99 -20.74
N ALA A 184 2.87 28.22 -19.47
CA ALA A 184 2.45 29.53 -18.94
C ALA A 184 3.45 30.19 -17.98
N GLU A 185 4.42 29.46 -17.40
CA GLU A 185 5.39 30.03 -16.45
C GLU A 185 6.75 30.32 -17.09
N VAL A 186 7.24 31.55 -16.92
CA VAL A 186 8.52 32.05 -17.47
C VAL A 186 9.71 31.81 -16.52
N ASN A 187 9.46 31.56 -15.22
CA ASN A 187 10.50 31.30 -14.21
C ASN A 187 10.18 30.01 -13.43
N THR A 188 10.46 28.88 -14.05
CA THR A 188 10.09 27.57 -13.50
C THR A 188 11.24 26.91 -12.75
N SER A 189 11.09 26.70 -11.45
CA SER A 189 11.96 25.82 -10.66
C SER A 189 11.36 24.42 -10.63
N TYR A 190 11.86 23.53 -11.50
CA TYR A 190 11.39 22.14 -11.63
C TYR A 190 12.03 21.18 -10.62
N THR A 191 12.86 21.71 -9.72
CA THR A 191 13.61 20.96 -8.71
C THR A 191 13.19 21.40 -7.29
N PRO A 192 11.94 21.21 -6.87
CA PRO A 192 11.53 21.55 -5.50
C PRO A 192 12.16 20.62 -4.43
N TYR A 193 12.77 19.51 -4.86
CA TYR A 193 13.33 18.45 -3.99
C TYR A 193 14.84 18.25 -4.15
N LEU A 194 15.53 19.14 -4.87
CA LEU A 194 16.97 19.14 -5.16
C LEU A 194 17.57 20.44 -4.62
#